data_AF-A0A6A5H538-F1
#
_entry.id   AF-A0A6A5H538-F1
#
_cell.length_a   1.000
_cell.length_b   1.000
_cell.length_c   1.000
_cell.angle_alpha   90.00
_cell.angle_beta   90.00
_cell.angle_gamma   90.00
#
_symmetry.space_group_name_H-M   'P 1'
#
loop_
_entity.id
_entity.type
_entity.pdbx_description
1 polymer ?
#
loop_
_entity_poly.entity_id
_entity_poly.type
_entity_poly.pdbx_seq_one_letter_code
_entity_poly.pdbx_strand_id
1 'polypeptide(L)'
;MNSFLVYSFLLLVIGTQLVEAGKCADCIASGKHWCVTVNECGFTPCVTSIGKALNCPELPDKAHAYDDTFVRSKILVTTAAAFNSNPQKCFKNAMPTMSLSKTFSVNCSEVGPQTNCFGFTSFDTTQKVIVMSFRGTQGATQLTEEILDFFTGKKPFFNDAGHIFTYFYDAFFFLWNGGLSQDIRNLKYKYPDYELWVTGHSLGGAIASIAASYVVHTGLFTGDQVKLVTMGQPRTGDYDYAVWHDKTFPYSFRIVHHKDIVPHIPPQYGKDELFHHRTEVWYNNNMTTTDTYHVCAEADGLYCSNRQLDSYPPDHLTYFDINMPDWGTQGCPKM
;
A
#
# COMPACT_ATOMS: atom_id res chain seq x y z
N MET A 1 -22.30 70.90 46.56
CA MET A 1 -23.14 69.69 46.78
C MET A 1 -23.32 69.00 45.45
N ASN A 2 -23.30 67.67 45.47
CA ASN A 2 -23.47 66.71 44.37
C ASN A 2 -22.19 66.41 43.58
N SER A 3 -21.85 65.17 43.23
CA SER A 3 -22.20 63.83 43.72
C SER A 3 -21.21 62.88 43.01
N PHE A 4 -20.75 61.86 43.72
CA PHE A 4 -19.96 60.75 43.18
C PHE A 4 -20.74 59.96 42.12
N LEU A 5 -20.04 59.55 41.05
CA LEU A 5 -20.39 58.38 40.23
C LEU A 5 -19.08 57.78 39.71
N VAL A 6 -18.59 56.76 40.42
CA VAL A 6 -17.48 55.90 39.99
C VAL A 6 -18.08 54.85 39.06
N TYR A 7 -17.70 54.86 37.78
CA TYR A 7 -18.06 53.81 36.84
C TYR A 7 -17.19 52.57 37.07
N SER A 8 -17.78 51.50 37.59
CA SER A 8 -17.19 50.16 37.59
C SER A 8 -17.14 49.63 36.16
N PHE A 9 -15.95 49.55 35.57
CA PHE A 9 -15.72 48.79 34.35
C PHE A 9 -15.70 47.30 34.72
N LEU A 10 -16.79 46.59 34.43
CA LEU A 10 -16.78 45.12 34.36
C LEU A 10 -15.95 44.72 33.13
N LEU A 11 -14.73 44.24 33.36
CA LEU A 11 -13.97 43.49 32.37
C LEU A 11 -14.67 42.13 32.18
N LEU A 12 -15.51 42.03 31.15
CA LEU A 12 -15.93 40.74 30.62
C LEU A 12 -14.73 40.15 29.86
N VAL A 13 -13.90 39.40 30.59
CA VAL A 13 -12.98 38.46 29.97
C VAL A 13 -13.84 37.35 29.40
N ILE A 14 -14.27 37.51 28.14
CA ILE A 14 -14.76 36.39 27.34
C ILE A 14 -13.55 35.50 27.18
N GLY A 15 -13.46 34.48 28.03
CA GLY A 15 -12.54 33.37 27.81
C GLY A 15 -12.92 32.75 26.49
N THR A 16 -12.26 33.16 25.41
CA THR A 16 -12.15 32.33 24.22
C THR A 16 -11.41 31.10 24.69
N GLN A 17 -12.17 30.05 25.04
CA GLN A 17 -11.65 28.70 25.05
C GLN A 17 -10.95 28.55 23.70
N LEU A 18 -9.63 28.53 23.73
CA LEU A 18 -8.83 27.98 22.64
C LEU A 18 -9.36 26.56 22.49
N VAL A 19 -10.28 26.38 21.55
CA VAL A 19 -10.71 25.05 21.12
C VAL A 19 -9.44 24.43 20.57
N GLU A 20 -8.83 23.57 21.37
CA GLU A 20 -7.76 22.70 20.96
C GLU A 20 -8.22 22.07 19.65
N ALA A 21 -7.48 22.27 18.56
CA ALA A 21 -7.83 21.73 17.26
C ALA A 21 -8.02 20.22 17.45
N GLY A 22 -9.27 19.76 17.50
CA GLY A 22 -9.57 18.37 17.81
C GLY A 22 -8.85 17.50 16.80
N LYS A 23 -8.13 16.46 17.22
CA LYS A 23 -7.55 15.55 16.25
C LYS A 23 -8.70 14.86 15.52
N CYS A 24 -8.58 14.70 14.20
CA CYS A 24 -9.64 14.08 13.40
C CYS A 24 -10.11 12.74 14.01
N ALA A 25 -9.18 11.89 14.48
CA ALA A 25 -9.52 10.61 15.09
C ALA A 25 -10.42 10.77 16.34
N ASP A 26 -10.12 11.75 17.21
CA ASP A 26 -10.93 12.05 18.40
C ASP A 26 -12.32 12.56 18.01
N CYS A 27 -12.40 13.36 16.93
CA CYS A 27 -13.67 13.80 16.38
C CYS A 27 -14.55 12.62 15.93
N ILE A 28 -13.98 11.69 15.17
CA ILE A 28 -14.69 10.49 14.71
C ILE A 28 -15.11 9.62 15.89
N ALA A 29 -14.22 9.43 16.87
CA ALA A 29 -14.52 8.68 18.09
C ALA A 29 -15.67 9.30 18.91
N SER A 30 -15.88 10.62 18.81
CA SER A 30 -17.02 11.32 19.43
C SER A 30 -18.35 11.18 18.67
N GLY A 31 -18.37 10.43 17.56
CA GLY A 31 -19.56 10.25 16.72
C GLY A 31 -19.85 11.42 15.78
N LYS A 32 -18.90 12.35 15.60
CA LYS A 32 -18.98 13.49 14.69
C LYS A 32 -18.17 13.22 13.43
N HIS A 33 -18.42 13.98 12.36
CA HIS A 33 -17.56 13.99 11.19
C HIS A 33 -16.47 15.05 11.29
N TRP A 34 -15.34 14.80 10.63
CA TRP A 34 -14.28 15.79 10.47
C TRP A 34 -14.44 16.53 9.15
N CYS A 35 -14.39 17.87 9.17
CA CYS A 35 -14.48 18.66 7.95
C CYS A 35 -13.09 19.07 7.44
N VAL A 36 -12.65 18.49 6.32
CA VAL A 36 -11.30 18.69 5.78
C VAL A 36 -11.06 20.13 5.35
N THR A 37 -12.06 20.78 4.72
CA THR A 37 -11.91 22.12 4.15
C THR A 37 -11.66 23.21 5.18
N VAL A 38 -12.17 23.04 6.40
CA VAL A 38 -12.00 24.01 7.50
C VAL A 38 -11.17 23.46 8.65
N ASN A 39 -10.77 22.18 8.58
CA ASN A 39 -10.00 21.50 9.62
C ASN A 39 -10.69 21.55 11.00
N GLU A 40 -12.01 21.31 11.04
CA GLU A 40 -12.83 21.39 12.25
C GLU A 40 -13.76 20.18 12.44
N CYS A 41 -14.00 19.84 13.71
CA CYS A 41 -14.89 18.74 14.10
C CYS A 41 -16.37 19.16 14.10
N GLY A 42 -17.21 18.41 13.39
CA GLY A 42 -18.66 18.61 13.35
C GLY A 42 -19.13 19.85 12.57
N PHE A 43 -18.24 20.52 11.85
CA PHE A 43 -18.56 21.74 11.09
C PHE A 43 -19.58 21.46 9.98
N THR A 44 -20.60 22.32 9.86
CA THR A 44 -21.65 22.22 8.83
C THR A 44 -21.96 23.62 8.28
N PRO A 45 -22.04 23.81 6.95
CA PRO A 45 -21.93 22.81 5.88
C PRO A 45 -20.49 22.34 5.66
N CYS A 46 -20.30 21.05 5.34
CA CYS A 46 -18.98 20.50 5.02
C CYS A 46 -18.93 19.94 3.60
N VAL A 47 -17.99 20.43 2.79
CA VAL A 47 -17.80 19.98 1.40
C VAL A 47 -17.11 18.62 1.35
N THR A 48 -16.11 18.40 2.21
CA THR A 48 -15.35 17.14 2.27
C THR A 48 -15.34 16.65 3.70
N SER A 49 -16.20 15.66 3.96
CA SER A 49 -16.45 15.09 5.28
C SER A 49 -15.75 13.74 5.43
N ILE A 50 -15.00 13.57 6.50
CA ILE A 50 -14.43 12.29 6.91
C ILE A 50 -15.32 11.70 8.01
N GLY A 51 -15.78 10.47 7.79
CA GLY A 51 -16.57 9.69 8.76
C GLY A 51 -15.88 8.43 9.28
N LYS A 52 -14.69 8.09 8.75
CA LYS A 52 -13.90 6.92 9.17
C LYS A 52 -12.53 7.39 9.66
N ALA A 53 -12.13 6.92 10.84
CA ALA A 53 -10.85 7.32 11.45
C ALA A 53 -9.65 6.93 10.58
N LEU A 54 -9.74 5.81 9.85
CA LEU A 54 -8.75 5.38 8.85
C LEU A 54 -8.42 6.49 7.83
N ASN A 55 -9.36 7.40 7.53
CA ASN A 55 -9.18 8.46 6.54
C ASN A 55 -8.80 9.81 7.15
N CYS A 56 -8.54 9.88 8.45
CA CYS A 56 -8.09 11.13 9.06
C CYS A 56 -6.76 11.60 8.45
N PRO A 57 -6.59 12.89 8.09
CA PRO A 57 -5.41 13.32 7.35
C PRO A 57 -4.12 13.09 8.14
N GLU A 58 -3.21 12.29 7.59
CA GLU A 58 -1.94 11.91 8.18
C GLU A 58 -0.91 11.65 7.07
N LEU A 59 0.23 12.32 7.16
CA LEU A 59 1.37 12.12 6.27
C LEU A 59 2.42 11.22 6.95
N PRO A 60 3.23 10.46 6.19
CA PRO A 60 4.30 9.65 6.76
C PRO A 60 5.27 10.47 7.62
N ASP A 61 5.83 9.84 8.65
CA ASP A 61 6.91 10.43 9.43
C ASP A 61 8.08 10.83 8.51
N LYS A 62 8.73 11.97 8.78
CA LYS A 62 9.89 12.44 8.01
C LYS A 62 11.04 11.43 7.98
N ALA A 63 11.21 10.62 9.02
CA ALA A 63 12.20 9.55 9.09
C ALA A 63 11.89 8.40 8.11
N HIS A 64 10.63 8.24 7.72
CA HIS A 64 10.13 7.21 6.80
C HIS A 64 9.46 7.85 5.57
N ALA A 65 9.92 9.04 5.18
CA ALA A 65 9.39 9.76 4.04
C ALA A 65 9.55 8.94 2.75
N TYR A 66 8.62 9.13 1.82
CA TYR A 66 8.69 8.52 0.51
C TYR A 66 9.96 8.92 -0.23
N ASP A 67 10.72 7.92 -0.69
CA ASP A 67 11.94 8.12 -1.49
C ASP A 67 11.71 7.65 -2.94
N ASP A 68 11.40 8.61 -3.82
CA ASP A 68 11.21 8.39 -5.26
C ASP A 68 12.45 7.79 -5.94
N THR A 69 13.66 8.18 -5.49
CA THR A 69 14.91 7.64 -6.05
C THR A 69 15.07 6.17 -5.68
N PHE A 70 14.77 5.80 -4.44
CA PHE A 70 14.72 4.41 -4.00
C PHE A 70 13.71 3.60 -4.80
N VAL A 71 12.49 4.12 -4.99
CA VAL A 71 11.46 3.39 -5.75
C VAL A 71 11.87 3.19 -7.21
N ARG A 72 12.34 4.24 -7.90
CA ARG A 72 12.77 4.15 -9.31
C ARG A 72 13.98 3.25 -9.52
N SER A 73 14.98 3.32 -8.63
CA SER A 73 16.24 2.62 -8.81
C SER A 73 16.28 1.21 -8.20
N LYS A 74 15.42 0.92 -7.22
CA LYS A 74 15.41 -0.36 -6.50
C LYS A 74 14.11 -1.11 -6.65
N ILE A 75 13.02 -0.53 -6.19
CA ILE A 75 11.72 -1.21 -6.16
C ILE A 75 11.26 -1.55 -7.57
N LEU A 76 11.31 -0.61 -8.52
CA LEU A 76 10.92 -0.86 -9.91
C LEU A 76 11.66 -2.07 -10.51
N VAL A 77 12.97 -2.18 -10.28
CA VAL A 77 13.78 -3.30 -10.76
C VAL A 77 13.34 -4.62 -10.12
N THR A 78 13.13 -4.65 -8.80
CA THR A 78 12.75 -5.88 -8.08
C THR A 78 11.31 -6.30 -8.36
N THR A 79 10.39 -5.35 -8.57
CA THR A 79 9.02 -5.62 -9.02
C THR A 79 9.01 -6.17 -10.44
N ALA A 80 9.68 -5.48 -11.39
CA ALA A 80 9.74 -5.90 -12.79
C ALA A 80 10.39 -7.28 -12.96
N ALA A 81 11.42 -7.58 -12.17
CA ALA A 81 12.11 -8.87 -12.22
C ALA A 81 11.18 -10.08 -11.99
N ALA A 82 10.04 -9.90 -11.30
CA ALA A 82 9.07 -10.96 -11.07
C ALA A 82 8.37 -11.42 -12.35
N PHE A 83 8.35 -10.60 -13.41
CA PHE A 83 7.82 -10.97 -14.72
C PHE A 83 8.79 -11.85 -15.53
N ASN A 84 10.05 -11.96 -15.11
CA ASN A 84 11.02 -12.86 -15.73
C ASN A 84 11.02 -14.23 -15.04
N SER A 85 11.03 -15.32 -15.81
CA SER A 85 11.22 -16.67 -15.25
C SER A 85 12.61 -16.85 -14.63
N ASN A 86 13.58 -16.00 -15.00
CA ASN A 86 14.88 -15.89 -14.36
C ASN A 86 15.16 -14.44 -13.91
N PRO A 87 14.69 -14.05 -12.71
CA PRO A 87 14.86 -12.69 -12.17
C PRO A 87 16.32 -12.20 -12.13
N GLN A 88 17.29 -13.11 -12.06
CA GLN A 88 18.72 -12.76 -12.08
C GLN A 88 19.13 -11.99 -13.34
N LYS A 89 18.41 -12.15 -14.47
CA LYS A 89 18.67 -11.36 -15.69
C LYS A 89 18.49 -9.86 -15.43
N CYS A 90 17.42 -9.48 -14.75
CA CYS A 90 17.18 -8.09 -14.36
C CYS A 90 18.28 -7.56 -13.44
N PHE A 91 18.69 -8.35 -12.45
CA PHE A 91 19.76 -7.94 -11.53
C PHE A 91 21.10 -7.74 -12.24
N LYS A 92 21.48 -8.63 -13.16
CA LYS A 92 22.71 -8.45 -13.96
C LYS A 92 22.75 -7.12 -14.73
N ASN A 93 21.60 -6.65 -15.22
CA ASN A 93 21.51 -5.45 -16.04
C ASN A 93 21.33 -4.16 -15.24
N ALA A 94 20.52 -4.19 -14.18
CA ALA A 94 20.06 -3.01 -13.46
C ALA A 94 20.38 -2.98 -11.96
N MET A 95 20.73 -4.12 -11.34
CA MET A 95 21.11 -4.19 -9.92
C MET A 95 22.18 -5.27 -9.64
N PRO A 96 23.44 -5.08 -10.10
CA PRO A 96 24.40 -6.18 -10.23
C PRO A 96 24.85 -6.85 -8.92
N THR A 97 24.68 -6.18 -7.79
CA THR A 97 25.00 -6.71 -6.46
C THR A 97 23.91 -7.63 -5.89
N MET A 98 22.72 -7.64 -6.50
CA MET A 98 21.59 -8.48 -6.08
C MET A 98 21.73 -9.92 -6.61
N SER A 99 21.50 -10.88 -5.72
CA SER A 99 21.55 -12.31 -6.00
C SER A 99 20.20 -12.96 -5.76
N LEU A 100 19.67 -13.65 -6.77
CA LEU A 100 18.48 -14.49 -6.65
C LEU A 100 18.76 -15.65 -5.68
N SER A 101 17.89 -15.82 -4.68
CA SER A 101 17.90 -16.98 -3.78
C SER A 101 17.08 -18.10 -4.39
N LYS A 102 15.78 -17.88 -4.58
CA LYS A 102 14.87 -18.91 -5.08
C LYS A 102 13.63 -18.31 -5.74
N THR A 103 13.06 -19.03 -6.71
CA THR A 103 11.77 -18.72 -7.33
C THR A 103 10.71 -19.72 -6.88
N PHE A 104 9.46 -19.29 -6.91
CA PHE A 104 8.28 -20.06 -6.52
C PHE A 104 7.21 -19.89 -7.59
N SER A 105 6.63 -21.00 -8.04
CA SER A 105 5.52 -20.99 -8.99
C SER A 105 4.51 -22.02 -8.54
N VAL A 106 3.30 -21.57 -8.24
CA VAL A 106 2.19 -22.40 -7.75
C VAL A 106 0.91 -22.01 -8.49
N ASN A 107 -0.10 -22.88 -8.45
CA ASN A 107 -1.43 -22.46 -8.86
C ASN A 107 -1.98 -21.45 -7.85
N CYS A 108 -2.53 -20.33 -8.32
CA CYS A 108 -3.14 -19.31 -7.46
C CYS A 108 -4.46 -19.76 -6.83
N SER A 109 -5.10 -20.79 -7.38
CA SER A 109 -6.38 -21.29 -6.87
C SER A 109 -6.59 -22.77 -7.20
N GLU A 110 -7.26 -23.47 -6.29
CA GLU A 110 -7.73 -24.85 -6.54
C GLU A 110 -9.04 -24.89 -7.34
N VAL A 111 -9.82 -23.81 -7.32
CA VAL A 111 -11.20 -23.78 -7.82
C VAL A 111 -11.44 -22.81 -8.97
N GLY A 112 -10.56 -21.82 -9.17
CA GLY A 112 -10.72 -20.74 -10.15
C GLY A 112 -9.90 -20.92 -11.43
N PRO A 113 -9.75 -19.82 -12.21
CA PRO A 113 -8.93 -19.82 -13.43
C PRO A 113 -7.53 -20.35 -13.14
N GLN A 114 -7.04 -21.25 -14.00
CA GLN A 114 -5.72 -21.89 -13.87
C GLN A 114 -4.60 -20.86 -14.12
N THR A 115 -4.33 -20.05 -13.11
CA THR A 115 -3.36 -18.96 -13.15
C THR A 115 -2.20 -19.29 -12.22
N ASN A 116 -0.97 -19.09 -12.71
CA ASN A 116 0.22 -19.33 -11.92
C ASN A 116 0.63 -18.09 -11.12
N CYS A 117 0.64 -18.24 -9.80
CA CYS A 117 1.21 -17.29 -8.86
C CYS A 117 2.71 -17.51 -8.86
N PHE A 118 3.45 -16.42 -9.08
CA PHE A 118 4.90 -16.44 -9.09
C PHE A 118 5.45 -15.44 -8.10
N GLY A 119 6.50 -15.85 -7.39
CA GLY A 119 7.27 -14.95 -6.56
C GLY A 119 8.72 -15.41 -6.48
N PHE A 120 9.57 -14.57 -5.93
CA PHE A 120 10.95 -14.93 -5.67
C PHE A 120 11.48 -14.24 -4.41
N THR A 121 12.56 -14.80 -3.90
CA THR A 121 13.40 -14.21 -2.87
C THR A 121 14.77 -13.88 -3.45
N SER A 122 15.34 -12.76 -3.06
CA SER A 122 16.72 -12.39 -3.41
C SER A 122 17.38 -11.66 -2.26
N PHE A 123 18.70 -11.50 -2.32
CA PHE A 123 19.45 -10.80 -1.29
C PHE A 123 20.63 -10.05 -1.89
N ASP A 124 21.07 -9.01 -1.19
CA ASP A 124 22.25 -8.24 -1.52
C ASP A 124 23.05 -7.96 -0.26
N THR A 125 24.28 -8.44 -0.22
CA THR A 125 25.16 -8.31 0.95
C THR A 125 25.84 -6.96 1.05
N THR A 126 25.91 -6.20 -0.04
CA THR A 126 26.45 -4.83 -0.08
C THR A 126 25.42 -3.86 0.49
N GLN A 127 24.16 -4.02 0.08
CA GLN A 127 23.04 -3.22 0.55
C GLN A 127 22.44 -3.73 1.87
N LYS A 128 22.84 -4.93 2.32
CA LYS A 128 22.31 -5.61 3.51
C LYS A 128 20.79 -5.76 3.49
N VAL A 129 20.27 -6.32 2.40
CA VAL A 129 18.84 -6.45 2.17
C VAL A 129 18.46 -7.86 1.69
N ILE A 130 17.27 -8.29 2.10
CA ILE A 130 16.51 -9.41 1.53
C ILE A 130 15.30 -8.83 0.80
N VAL A 131 14.92 -9.42 -0.32
CA VAL A 131 13.74 -9.01 -1.09
C VAL A 131 12.78 -10.18 -1.21
N MET A 132 11.49 -9.95 -0.99
CA MET A 132 10.39 -10.79 -1.50
C MET A 132 9.66 -10.00 -2.59
N SER A 133 9.52 -10.59 -3.77
CA SER A 133 8.82 -9.96 -4.89
C SER A 133 7.82 -10.91 -5.53
N PHE A 134 6.64 -10.38 -5.86
CA PHE A 134 5.50 -11.16 -6.35
C PHE A 134 5.00 -10.61 -7.69
N ARG A 135 4.76 -11.52 -8.64
CA ARG A 135 4.30 -11.19 -9.99
C ARG A 135 2.80 -10.95 -10.00
N GLY A 136 2.37 -9.99 -10.81
CA GLY A 136 0.97 -9.83 -11.21
C GLY A 136 0.47 -10.93 -12.17
N THR A 137 -0.75 -10.74 -12.65
CA THR A 137 -1.38 -11.60 -13.66
C THR A 137 -0.82 -11.31 -15.07
N GLN A 138 -0.67 -12.35 -15.91
CA GLN A 138 -0.37 -12.13 -17.34
C GLN A 138 -1.68 -11.76 -18.05
N GLY A 139 -1.76 -10.56 -18.66
CA GLY A 139 -3.02 -10.02 -19.23
C GLY A 139 -3.87 -9.23 -18.23
N ALA A 140 -3.20 -8.40 -17.42
CA ALA A 140 -3.60 -8.01 -16.06
C ALA A 140 -5.07 -7.61 -15.83
N THR A 141 -5.68 -6.74 -16.65
CA THR A 141 -6.98 -6.15 -16.30
C THR A 141 -8.16 -7.11 -16.48
N GLN A 142 -8.22 -7.82 -17.60
CA GLN A 142 -9.29 -8.79 -17.86
C GLN A 142 -9.26 -9.92 -16.82
N LEU A 143 -8.06 -10.39 -16.49
CA LEU A 143 -7.91 -11.46 -15.51
C LEU A 143 -8.24 -10.99 -14.08
N THR A 144 -8.01 -9.72 -13.73
CA THR A 144 -8.46 -9.19 -12.43
C THR A 144 -9.98 -9.15 -12.34
N GLU A 145 -10.69 -8.74 -13.39
CA GLU A 145 -12.16 -8.76 -13.41
C GLU A 145 -12.70 -10.19 -13.28
N GLU A 146 -12.16 -11.14 -14.04
CA GLU A 146 -12.54 -12.56 -13.96
C GLU A 146 -12.32 -13.15 -12.55
N ILE A 147 -11.24 -12.76 -11.88
CA ILE A 147 -10.97 -13.16 -10.49
C ILE A 147 -12.03 -12.57 -9.55
N LEU A 148 -12.42 -11.31 -9.72
CA LEU A 148 -13.40 -10.69 -8.83
C LEU A 148 -14.82 -11.20 -9.05
N ASP A 149 -15.15 -11.64 -10.27
CA ASP A 149 -16.43 -12.29 -10.56
C ASP A 149 -16.50 -13.70 -9.96
N PHE A 150 -15.39 -14.43 -9.95
CA PHE A 150 -15.36 -15.81 -9.46
C PHE A 150 -15.25 -15.92 -7.94
N PHE A 151 -14.48 -15.04 -7.31
CA PHE A 151 -14.21 -15.08 -5.86
C PHE A 151 -15.08 -14.09 -5.11
N THR A 152 -15.68 -14.54 -4.01
CA THR A 152 -16.42 -13.69 -3.08
C THR A 152 -15.97 -13.97 -1.65
N GLY A 153 -16.34 -13.08 -0.74
CA GLY A 153 -16.05 -13.24 0.68
C GLY A 153 -14.62 -12.91 1.07
N LYS A 154 -14.39 -13.03 2.38
CA LYS A 154 -13.13 -12.73 3.05
C LYS A 154 -12.80 -13.86 4.01
N LYS A 155 -11.50 -14.11 4.22
CA LYS A 155 -10.98 -15.10 5.17
C LYS A 155 -10.34 -14.37 6.35
N PRO A 156 -10.54 -14.85 7.60
CA PRO A 156 -9.91 -14.27 8.77
C PRO A 156 -8.39 -14.38 8.62
N PHE A 157 -7.67 -13.30 8.89
CA PHE A 157 -6.22 -13.26 8.74
C PHE A 157 -5.52 -13.53 10.07
N PHE A 158 -5.62 -12.57 10.99
CA PHE A 158 -5.28 -12.75 12.40
C PHE A 158 -6.48 -12.37 13.25
N ASN A 159 -6.51 -12.86 14.50
CA ASN A 159 -7.60 -12.54 15.42
C ASN A 159 -7.72 -11.03 15.70
N ASP A 160 -6.65 -10.27 15.48
CA ASP A 160 -6.52 -8.83 15.72
C ASP A 160 -6.31 -7.99 14.45
N ALA A 161 -6.33 -8.60 13.26
CA ALA A 161 -6.00 -7.94 11.98
C ALA A 161 -7.07 -8.08 10.89
N GLY A 162 -8.30 -8.42 11.27
CA GLY A 162 -9.44 -8.47 10.35
C GLY A 162 -9.37 -9.60 9.32
N HIS A 163 -9.89 -9.33 8.13
CA HIS A 163 -10.06 -10.31 7.06
C HIS A 163 -9.43 -9.85 5.74
N ILE A 164 -8.97 -10.82 4.97
CA ILE A 164 -8.39 -10.63 3.64
C ILE A 164 -9.34 -11.21 2.60
N PHE A 165 -9.42 -10.58 1.43
CA PHE A 165 -10.20 -11.12 0.32
C PHE A 165 -9.75 -12.53 -0.04
N THR A 166 -10.72 -13.46 -0.20
CA THR A 166 -10.46 -14.91 -0.28
C THR A 166 -9.36 -15.27 -1.27
N TYR A 167 -9.39 -14.69 -2.47
CA TYR A 167 -8.42 -15.01 -3.52
C TYR A 167 -6.98 -14.63 -3.14
N PHE A 168 -6.77 -13.41 -2.61
CA PHE A 168 -5.43 -12.95 -2.25
C PHE A 168 -4.87 -13.72 -1.06
N TYR A 169 -5.73 -14.07 -0.10
CA TYR A 169 -5.37 -14.94 1.02
C TYR A 169 -4.83 -16.28 0.50
N ASP A 170 -5.59 -16.96 -0.36
CA ASP A 170 -5.21 -18.28 -0.87
C ASP A 170 -3.94 -18.23 -1.72
N ALA A 171 -3.85 -17.26 -2.64
CA ALA A 171 -2.68 -17.03 -3.48
C ALA A 171 -1.39 -16.87 -2.65
N PHE A 172 -1.44 -16.10 -1.57
CA PHE A 172 -0.31 -15.97 -0.63
C PHE A 172 0.03 -17.31 0.03
N PHE A 173 -0.96 -18.02 0.62
CA PHE A 173 -0.67 -19.25 1.34
C PHE A 173 -0.21 -20.39 0.44
N PHE A 174 -0.65 -20.45 -0.81
CA PHE A 174 -0.08 -21.38 -1.79
C PHE A 174 1.41 -21.11 -2.04
N LEU A 175 1.81 -19.84 -2.20
CA LEU A 175 3.23 -19.49 -2.35
C LEU A 175 4.03 -19.78 -1.07
N TRP A 176 3.46 -19.40 0.09
CA TRP A 176 4.05 -19.62 1.41
C TRP A 176 4.36 -21.10 1.65
N ASN A 177 3.36 -21.96 1.39
CA ASN A 177 3.46 -23.41 1.55
C ASN A 177 4.24 -24.08 0.39
N GLY A 178 4.30 -23.44 -0.78
CA GLY A 178 5.10 -23.84 -1.95
C GLY A 178 6.62 -23.68 -1.79
N GLY A 179 7.08 -23.28 -0.61
CA GLY A 179 8.49 -23.24 -0.24
C GLY A 179 9.04 -21.84 0.06
N LEU A 180 8.24 -20.78 -0.14
CA LEU A 180 8.64 -19.41 0.23
C LEU A 180 8.97 -19.32 1.72
N SER A 181 8.15 -19.95 2.56
CA SER A 181 8.33 -19.96 4.02
C SER A 181 9.69 -20.51 4.46
N GLN A 182 10.16 -21.59 3.82
CA GLN A 182 11.46 -22.17 4.13
C GLN A 182 12.60 -21.26 3.69
N ASP A 183 12.50 -20.68 2.50
CA ASP A 183 13.58 -19.85 1.95
C ASP A 183 13.75 -18.54 2.73
N ILE A 184 12.65 -17.84 3.03
CA ILE A 184 12.72 -16.59 3.77
C ILE A 184 13.26 -16.79 5.19
N ARG A 185 12.92 -17.91 5.84
CA ARG A 185 13.49 -18.28 7.15
C ARG A 185 14.99 -18.57 7.06
N ASN A 186 15.44 -19.26 6.01
CA ASN A 186 16.86 -19.51 5.77
C ASN A 186 17.64 -18.21 5.54
N LEU A 187 17.09 -17.30 4.74
CA LEU A 187 17.69 -15.98 4.49
C LEU A 187 17.75 -15.15 5.77
N LYS A 188 16.66 -15.09 6.56
CA LYS A 188 16.65 -14.39 7.85
C LYS A 188 17.66 -14.99 8.84
N TYR A 189 17.78 -16.32 8.90
CA TYR A 189 18.78 -16.98 9.75
C TYR A 189 20.21 -16.63 9.32
N LYS A 190 20.47 -16.63 8.02
CA LYS A 190 21.80 -16.33 7.46
C LYS A 190 22.16 -14.84 7.58
N TYR A 191 21.18 -13.96 7.48
CA TYR A 191 21.34 -12.51 7.48
C TYR A 191 20.36 -11.84 8.46
N PRO A 192 20.57 -12.03 9.79
CA PRO A 192 19.59 -11.62 10.80
C PRO A 192 19.33 -10.11 10.84
N ASP A 193 20.32 -9.31 10.48
CA ASP A 193 20.27 -7.84 10.56
C ASP A 193 19.85 -7.16 9.25
N TYR A 194 19.50 -7.93 8.20
CA TYR A 194 19.17 -7.35 6.90
C TYR A 194 17.75 -6.78 6.91
N GLU A 195 17.58 -5.64 6.24
CA GLU A 195 16.27 -5.07 5.93
C GLU A 195 15.53 -6.00 4.96
N LEU A 196 14.20 -6.01 5.01
CA LEU A 196 13.35 -6.74 4.09
C LEU A 196 12.60 -5.76 3.20
N TRP A 197 12.81 -5.85 1.89
CA TRP A 197 11.95 -5.19 0.90
C TRP A 197 10.89 -6.18 0.44
N VAL A 198 9.63 -5.77 0.50
CA VAL A 198 8.51 -6.55 -0.03
C VAL A 198 7.84 -5.73 -1.12
N THR A 199 7.67 -6.33 -2.30
CA THR A 199 7.09 -5.62 -3.43
C THR A 199 6.28 -6.54 -4.34
N GLY A 200 5.42 -5.92 -5.15
CA GLY A 200 4.68 -6.60 -6.19
C GLY A 200 3.83 -5.62 -6.98
N HIS A 201 3.40 -6.07 -8.14
CA HIS A 201 2.54 -5.33 -9.05
C HIS A 201 1.19 -6.04 -9.20
N SER A 202 0.10 -5.27 -9.29
CA SER A 202 -1.25 -5.82 -9.51
C SER A 202 -1.62 -6.82 -8.40
N LEU A 203 -2.06 -8.02 -8.75
CA LEU A 203 -2.21 -9.18 -7.84
C LEU A 203 -0.98 -9.36 -6.93
N GLY A 204 0.23 -9.23 -7.47
CA GLY A 204 1.47 -9.31 -6.70
C GLY A 204 1.57 -8.26 -5.60
N GLY A 205 0.96 -7.09 -5.78
CA GLY A 205 0.86 -6.04 -4.75
C GLY A 205 0.02 -6.48 -3.55
N ALA A 206 -1.13 -7.12 -3.80
CA ALA A 206 -1.94 -7.69 -2.73
C ALA A 206 -1.21 -8.81 -1.98
N ILE A 207 -0.55 -9.71 -2.71
CA ILE A 207 0.28 -10.78 -2.12
C ILE A 207 1.44 -10.19 -1.31
N ALA A 208 2.08 -9.13 -1.80
CA ALA A 208 3.16 -8.42 -1.11
C ALA A 208 2.68 -7.83 0.23
N SER A 209 1.51 -7.17 0.24
CA SER A 209 0.88 -6.64 1.45
C SER A 209 0.63 -7.74 2.49
N ILE A 210 0.06 -8.88 2.07
CA ILE A 210 -0.20 -10.03 2.94
C ILE A 210 1.12 -10.65 3.43
N ALA A 211 2.11 -10.82 2.54
CA ALA A 211 3.39 -11.43 2.88
C ALA A 211 4.18 -10.60 3.91
N ALA A 212 4.24 -9.28 3.71
CA ALA A 212 4.85 -8.36 4.67
C ALA A 212 4.14 -8.45 6.03
N SER A 213 2.81 -8.37 6.03
CA SER A 213 1.99 -8.49 7.23
C SER A 213 2.25 -9.81 7.97
N TYR A 214 2.32 -10.92 7.24
CA TYR A 214 2.50 -12.25 7.80
C TYR A 214 3.88 -12.45 8.43
N VAL A 215 4.95 -12.00 7.78
CA VAL A 215 6.29 -12.14 8.34
C VAL A 215 6.52 -11.24 9.57
N VAL A 216 5.82 -10.11 9.65
CA VAL A 216 5.87 -9.25 10.84
C VAL A 216 5.04 -9.84 11.98
N HIS A 217 3.78 -10.20 11.72
CA HIS A 217 2.91 -10.76 12.74
C HIS A 217 3.44 -12.08 13.33
N THR A 218 4.09 -12.93 12.51
CA THR A 218 4.72 -14.17 12.99
C THR A 218 6.08 -13.96 13.67
N GLY A 219 6.54 -12.71 13.80
CA GLY A 219 7.78 -12.35 14.48
C GLY A 219 9.06 -12.70 13.71
N LEU A 220 8.95 -12.98 12.41
CA LEU A 220 10.13 -13.25 11.58
C LEU A 220 10.91 -11.96 11.28
N PHE A 221 10.20 -10.84 11.12
CA PHE A 221 10.73 -9.49 11.01
C PHE A 221 9.96 -8.55 11.93
N THR A 222 10.54 -7.41 12.28
CA THR A 222 9.80 -6.30 12.93
C THR A 222 9.32 -5.31 11.86
N GLY A 223 8.28 -4.52 12.16
CA GLY A 223 7.76 -3.52 11.21
C GLY A 223 8.83 -2.55 10.70
N ASP A 224 9.71 -2.08 11.59
CA ASP A 224 10.82 -1.18 11.26
C ASP A 224 11.89 -1.81 10.34
N GLN A 225 11.94 -3.14 10.26
CA GLN A 225 12.85 -3.86 9.35
C GLN A 225 12.25 -4.06 7.96
N VAL A 226 10.98 -3.69 7.73
CA VAL A 226 10.26 -3.97 6.49
C VAL A 226 9.95 -2.69 5.74
N LYS A 227 10.37 -2.62 4.47
CA LYS A 227 9.88 -1.64 3.49
C LYS A 227 8.93 -2.32 2.53
N LEU A 228 7.65 -1.99 2.61
CA LEU A 228 6.62 -2.48 1.69
C LEU A 228 6.34 -1.42 0.63
N VAL A 229 6.60 -1.73 -0.64
CA VAL A 229 6.23 -0.83 -1.74
C VAL A 229 5.56 -1.62 -2.85
N THR A 230 4.33 -1.27 -3.20
CA THR A 230 3.54 -1.97 -4.22
C THR A 230 3.14 -1.04 -5.35
N MET A 231 2.86 -1.60 -6.54
CA MET A 231 2.47 -0.83 -7.73
C MET A 231 1.12 -1.33 -8.23
N GLY A 232 0.12 -0.46 -8.31
CA GLY A 232 -1.21 -0.83 -8.81
C GLY A 232 -1.88 -1.89 -7.93
N GLN A 233 -1.66 -1.84 -6.61
CA GLN A 233 -2.21 -2.82 -5.67
C GLN A 233 -3.74 -2.67 -5.57
N PRO A 234 -4.54 -3.75 -5.74
CA PRO A 234 -5.98 -3.74 -5.47
C PRO A 234 -6.28 -3.70 -3.97
N ARG A 235 -7.52 -3.34 -3.59
CA ARG A 235 -7.93 -3.41 -2.19
C ARG A 235 -7.81 -4.83 -1.69
N THR A 236 -7.12 -5.03 -0.57
CA THR A 236 -6.64 -6.37 -0.19
C THR A 236 -7.41 -6.97 0.98
N GLY A 237 -7.80 -6.15 1.95
CA GLY A 237 -8.49 -6.59 3.17
C GLY A 237 -9.57 -5.61 3.61
N ASP A 238 -10.27 -5.99 4.68
CA ASP A 238 -11.31 -5.16 5.29
C ASP A 238 -10.72 -3.97 6.07
N TYR A 239 -11.61 -3.21 6.71
CA TYR A 239 -11.25 -2.03 7.48
C TYR A 239 -10.27 -2.33 8.60
N ASP A 240 -10.47 -3.45 9.31
CA ASP A 240 -9.63 -3.85 10.44
C ASP A 240 -8.24 -4.25 9.96
N TYR A 241 -8.13 -4.93 8.81
CA TYR A 241 -6.84 -5.18 8.16
C TYR A 241 -6.12 -3.87 7.81
N ALA A 242 -6.81 -2.91 7.18
CA ALA A 242 -6.21 -1.64 6.80
C ALA A 242 -5.69 -0.85 8.02
N VAL A 243 -6.48 -0.80 9.10
CA VAL A 243 -6.09 -0.15 10.36
C VAL A 243 -4.92 -0.87 11.03
N TRP A 244 -4.93 -2.20 11.06
CA TRP A 244 -3.83 -2.98 11.62
C TRP A 244 -2.53 -2.75 10.83
N HIS A 245 -2.64 -2.74 9.50
CA HIS A 245 -1.52 -2.52 8.60
C HIS A 245 -0.87 -1.14 8.82
N ASP A 246 -1.67 -0.07 8.88
CA ASP A 246 -1.20 1.30 9.10
C ASP A 246 -0.43 1.45 10.41
N LYS A 247 -0.83 0.73 11.47
CA LYS A 247 -0.14 0.75 12.76
C LYS A 247 1.15 -0.06 12.77
N THR A 248 1.30 -1.00 11.85
CA THR A 248 2.37 -1.99 11.85
C THR A 248 3.59 -1.53 11.05
N PHE A 249 3.38 -0.83 9.93
CA PHE A 249 4.44 -0.50 8.99
C PHE A 249 4.75 1.00 8.95
N PRO A 250 5.92 1.44 9.43
CA PRO A 250 6.32 2.83 9.28
C PRO A 250 6.67 3.20 7.83
N TYR A 251 7.12 2.24 7.01
CA TYR A 251 7.44 2.42 5.60
C TYR A 251 6.57 1.50 4.73
N SER A 252 5.37 1.96 4.39
CA SER A 252 4.48 1.31 3.43
C SER A 252 3.89 2.29 2.42
N PHE A 253 4.14 2.03 1.13
CA PHE A 253 3.68 2.87 0.04
C PHE A 253 3.01 2.08 -1.08
N ARG A 254 1.82 2.52 -1.48
CA ARG A 254 1.12 2.04 -2.67
C ARG A 254 1.30 3.06 -3.78
N ILE A 255 2.01 2.70 -4.84
CA ILE A 255 2.23 3.57 -6.00
C ILE A 255 1.06 3.36 -6.98
N VAL A 256 0.39 4.46 -7.33
CA VAL A 256 -0.73 4.45 -8.27
C VAL A 256 -0.40 5.36 -9.44
N HIS A 257 -0.47 4.81 -10.65
CA HIS A 257 -0.24 5.56 -11.89
C HIS A 257 -1.55 6.05 -12.49
N HIS A 258 -1.65 7.37 -12.63
CA HIS A 258 -2.68 8.09 -13.38
C HIS A 258 -4.11 7.54 -13.17
N LYS A 259 -4.68 6.85 -14.17
CA LYS A 259 -6.06 6.31 -14.16
C LYS A 259 -6.10 4.78 -14.09
N ASP A 260 -5.10 4.18 -13.46
CA ASP A 260 -5.03 2.74 -13.22
C ASP A 260 -6.30 2.23 -12.51
N ILE A 261 -7.03 1.30 -13.13
CA ILE A 261 -8.29 0.75 -12.59
C ILE A 261 -8.08 -0.16 -11.37
N VAL A 262 -6.93 -0.82 -11.27
CA VAL A 262 -6.76 -1.95 -10.34
C VAL A 262 -6.79 -1.52 -8.87
N PRO A 263 -6.21 -0.37 -8.46
CA PRO A 263 -6.39 0.16 -7.12
C PRO A 263 -7.84 0.47 -6.75
N HIS A 264 -8.75 0.60 -7.72
CA HIS A 264 -10.15 0.93 -7.44
C HIS A 264 -11.04 -0.31 -7.25
N ILE A 265 -10.47 -1.51 -7.31
CA ILE A 265 -11.17 -2.78 -7.14
C ILE A 265 -10.48 -3.67 -6.09
N PRO A 266 -11.21 -4.56 -5.40
CA PRO A 266 -12.67 -4.58 -5.22
C PRO A 266 -13.23 -3.28 -4.61
N PRO A 267 -14.53 -2.98 -4.77
CA PRO A 267 -15.12 -1.72 -4.30
C PRO A 267 -15.12 -1.59 -2.76
N GLN A 268 -15.18 -0.36 -2.26
CA GLN A 268 -15.29 -0.04 -0.81
C GLN A 268 -16.70 -0.20 -0.24
N TYR A 269 -17.61 -0.84 -0.97
CA TYR A 269 -19.01 -0.95 -0.60
C TYR A 269 -19.55 -2.31 -0.97
N GLY A 270 -20.65 -2.68 -0.33
CA GLY A 270 -21.27 -4.00 -0.48
C GLY A 270 -20.81 -4.99 0.59
N LYS A 271 -21.24 -6.24 0.43
CA LYS A 271 -21.03 -7.30 1.43
C LYS A 271 -19.55 -7.58 1.69
N ASP A 272 -18.75 -7.47 0.63
CA ASP A 272 -17.31 -7.73 0.67
C ASP A 272 -16.52 -6.41 0.60
N GLU A 273 -16.99 -5.35 1.29
CA GLU A 273 -16.26 -4.09 1.34
C GLU A 273 -14.82 -4.30 1.81
N LEU A 274 -13.90 -3.69 1.07
CA LEU A 274 -12.46 -3.69 1.32
C LEU A 274 -11.95 -2.26 1.37
N PHE A 275 -10.82 -2.08 2.05
CA PHE A 275 -10.20 -0.78 2.26
C PHE A 275 -8.72 -0.87 1.93
N HIS A 276 -8.19 0.22 1.38
CA HIS A 276 -6.76 0.42 1.33
C HIS A 276 -6.23 0.85 2.69
N HIS A 277 -5.06 0.31 3.02
CA HIS A 277 -4.15 0.90 3.99
C HIS A 277 -3.40 2.09 3.36
N ARG A 278 -2.78 2.90 4.20
CA ARG A 278 -1.86 3.97 3.84
C ARG A 278 -0.51 3.41 3.38
N THR A 279 0.32 4.14 2.64
CA THR A 279 0.11 5.49 2.09
C THR A 279 0.06 5.42 0.57
N GLU A 280 -0.92 6.06 -0.06
CA GLU A 280 -0.93 6.20 -1.52
C GLU A 280 0.05 7.29 -1.99
N VAL A 281 0.86 6.96 -3.00
CA VAL A 281 1.65 7.92 -3.77
C VAL A 281 1.11 7.91 -5.19
N TRP A 282 0.43 8.99 -5.54
CA TRP A 282 -0.28 9.12 -6.80
C TRP A 282 0.52 9.97 -7.79
N TYR A 283 0.80 9.38 -8.94
CA TYR A 283 1.41 10.05 -10.08
C TYR A 283 0.35 10.30 -11.14
N ASN A 284 -0.25 11.49 -11.11
CA ASN A 284 -1.26 11.88 -12.11
C ASN A 284 -0.61 12.44 -13.39
N ASN A 285 0.34 11.70 -13.96
CA ASN A 285 1.17 12.03 -15.13
C ASN A 285 1.91 10.78 -15.61
N ASN A 286 2.84 10.93 -16.55
CA ASN A 286 3.60 9.83 -17.17
C ASN A 286 4.74 9.28 -16.30
N MET A 287 4.94 9.81 -15.09
CA MET A 287 6.00 9.39 -14.17
C MET A 287 7.42 9.56 -14.73
N THR A 288 7.66 10.52 -15.62
CA THR A 288 9.02 10.85 -16.07
C THR A 288 9.90 11.32 -14.90
N THR A 289 11.20 11.44 -15.11
CA THR A 289 12.15 11.83 -14.04
C THR A 289 11.93 13.25 -13.51
N THR A 290 11.24 14.11 -14.27
CA THR A 290 10.90 15.48 -13.87
C THR A 290 9.47 15.62 -13.37
N ASP A 291 8.65 14.59 -13.49
CA ASP A 291 7.26 14.63 -13.09
C ASP A 291 7.11 14.58 -11.57
N THR A 292 6.17 15.36 -11.06
CA THR A 292 5.84 15.41 -9.63
C THR A 292 4.89 14.29 -9.23
N TYR A 293 4.85 13.96 -7.95
CA TYR A 293 3.87 13.04 -7.36
C TYR A 293 3.14 13.70 -6.19
N HIS A 294 2.03 13.09 -5.77
CA HIS A 294 1.26 13.50 -4.61
C HIS A 294 1.24 12.37 -3.56
N VAL A 295 1.70 12.66 -2.35
CA VAL A 295 1.58 11.75 -1.20
C VAL A 295 0.25 12.02 -0.51
N CYS A 296 -0.62 11.03 -0.47
CA CYS A 296 -1.99 11.15 0.00
C CYS A 296 -2.06 11.15 1.51
N ALA A 297 -2.78 12.13 2.07
CA ALA A 297 -2.98 12.25 3.50
C ALA A 297 -4.11 11.34 4.01
N GLU A 298 -4.93 10.77 3.14
CA GLU A 298 -5.99 9.83 3.49
C GLU A 298 -5.66 8.40 2.99
N ALA A 299 -6.21 7.38 3.64
CA ALA A 299 -5.94 5.99 3.31
C ALA A 299 -6.75 5.49 2.09
N ASP A 300 -8.07 5.69 2.13
CA ASP A 300 -9.01 5.26 1.10
C ASP A 300 -10.26 6.15 1.08
N GLY A 301 -11.14 5.99 0.09
CA GLY A 301 -12.32 6.85 -0.10
C GLY A 301 -12.14 7.77 -1.32
N LEU A 302 -12.99 8.78 -1.51
CA LEU A 302 -12.92 9.69 -2.67
C LEU A 302 -11.79 10.75 -2.53
N TYR A 303 -10.57 10.26 -2.31
CA TYR A 303 -9.33 11.02 -2.17
C TYR A 303 -8.33 10.54 -3.23
N CYS A 304 -7.36 11.40 -3.56
CA CYS A 304 -6.29 11.11 -4.53
C CYS A 304 -6.78 10.42 -5.82
N SER A 305 -6.18 9.30 -6.24
CA SER A 305 -6.52 8.60 -7.49
C SER A 305 -7.99 8.23 -7.57
N ASN A 306 -8.63 7.93 -6.43
CA ASN A 306 -10.04 7.54 -6.39
C ASN A 306 -11.01 8.70 -6.63
N ARG A 307 -10.50 9.94 -6.83
CA ARG A 307 -11.25 11.06 -7.40
C ARG A 307 -11.37 10.99 -8.91
N GLN A 308 -10.51 10.22 -9.59
CA GLN A 308 -10.67 9.94 -11.01
C GLN A 308 -11.81 8.95 -11.20
N LEU A 309 -12.84 9.40 -11.91
CA LEU A 309 -14.05 8.62 -12.15
C LEU A 309 -13.96 7.80 -13.45
N ASP A 310 -13.01 8.14 -14.32
CA ASP A 310 -12.68 7.37 -15.51
C ASP A 310 -11.41 6.56 -15.29
N SER A 311 -11.36 5.36 -15.87
CA SER A 311 -10.23 4.46 -15.79
C SER A 311 -9.61 4.22 -17.16
N TYR A 312 -8.30 3.98 -17.20
CA TYR A 312 -7.57 3.67 -18.41
C TYR A 312 -6.67 2.44 -18.17
N PRO A 313 -7.11 1.23 -18.57
CA PRO A 313 -6.40 -0.02 -18.31
C PRO A 313 -4.89 -0.03 -18.66
N PRO A 314 -4.41 0.62 -19.73
CA PRO A 314 -2.97 0.68 -20.03
C PRO A 314 -2.11 1.38 -18.98
N ASP A 315 -2.67 2.29 -18.18
CA ASP A 315 -1.95 2.94 -17.07
C ASP A 315 -1.53 1.92 -16.01
N HIS A 316 -2.24 0.79 -15.90
CA HIS A 316 -1.88 -0.29 -15.00
C HIS A 316 -0.56 -0.99 -15.38
N LEU A 317 -0.12 -0.91 -16.63
CA LEU A 317 1.09 -1.61 -17.10
C LEU A 317 2.32 -0.69 -17.14
N THR A 318 2.10 0.62 -17.08
CA THR A 318 3.15 1.63 -17.27
C THR A 318 3.51 2.26 -15.92
N TYR A 319 4.77 2.15 -15.52
CA TYR A 319 5.30 2.78 -14.32
C TYR A 319 6.65 3.39 -14.64
N PHE A 320 6.82 4.67 -14.31
CA PHE A 320 8.06 5.43 -14.56
C PHE A 320 8.47 5.47 -16.03
N ASP A 321 7.50 5.82 -16.90
CA ASP A 321 7.64 5.92 -18.37
C ASP A 321 8.01 4.60 -19.08
N ILE A 322 7.73 3.46 -18.44
CA ILE A 322 8.11 2.14 -18.92
C ILE A 322 6.94 1.16 -18.76
N ASN A 323 6.66 0.37 -19.80
CA ASN A 323 5.85 -0.83 -19.65
C ASN A 323 6.62 -1.85 -18.81
N MET A 324 6.32 -1.89 -17.51
CA MET A 324 7.09 -2.61 -16.51
C MET A 324 7.07 -4.14 -16.72
N PRO A 325 5.91 -4.79 -16.99
CA PRO A 325 5.89 -6.21 -17.29
C PRO A 325 6.75 -6.61 -18.51
N ASP A 326 6.68 -5.83 -19.59
CA ASP A 326 7.47 -6.11 -20.80
C ASP A 326 8.96 -5.90 -20.57
N TRP A 327 9.32 -4.80 -19.89
CA TRP A 327 10.71 -4.50 -19.51
C TRP A 327 11.29 -5.58 -18.60
N GLY A 328 10.51 -6.06 -17.62
CA GLY A 328 10.87 -7.18 -16.75
C GLY A 328 11.07 -8.49 -17.51
N THR A 329 10.17 -8.81 -18.43
CA THR A 329 10.25 -10.01 -19.29
C THR A 329 11.51 -10.01 -20.15
N GLN A 330 11.95 -8.83 -20.62
CA GLN A 330 13.20 -8.65 -21.37
C GLN A 330 14.47 -8.70 -20.51
N GLY A 331 14.32 -8.82 -19.18
CA GLY A 331 15.44 -8.88 -18.24
C GLY A 331 15.96 -7.51 -17.86
N CYS A 332 15.07 -6.51 -17.80
CA CYS A 332 15.35 -5.15 -17.36
C CYS A 332 16.59 -4.54 -18.06
N PRO A 333 16.59 -4.42 -19.40
CA PRO A 333 17.67 -3.77 -20.13
C PRO A 333 17.90 -2.34 -19.62
N LYS A 334 19.14 -1.84 -19.75
CA LYS A 334 19.46 -0.46 -19.35
C LYS A 334 18.55 0.52 -20.09
N MET A 335 17.95 1.43 -19.34
CA MET A 335 17.09 2.51 -19.84
C MET A 335 17.92 3.57 -20.56
#